data_AF-D1PWY8-F1
#
_entry.id   AF-D1PWY8-F1
#
_cell.length_a   1.000
_cell.length_b   1.000
_cell.length_c   1.000
_cell.angle_alpha   90.00
_cell.angle_beta   90.00
_cell.angle_gamma   90.00
#
_symmetry.space_group_name_H-M   'P 1'
#
loop_
_entity.id
_entity.type
_entity.pdbx_description
1 polymer ?
#
loop_
_entity_poly.entity_id
_entity_poly.type
_entity_poly.pdbx_seq_one_letter_code
_entity_poly.pdbx_strand_id
1 'polypeptide(L)'
;MSREQGVAVLDDWVKQARESKVPQLAKMAITLLTYRRGILAWYDCHISTGKVEGINNKIKVMKRNAYGFRDERYFTLKLYALHHCRITRNVG
;
A
#
# COMPACT_ATOMS: atom_id res chain seq x y z
N MET A 1 -11.87 6.26 17.94
CA MET A 1 -12.66 6.73 16.79
C MET A 1 -13.57 5.59 16.38
N SER A 2 -14.89 5.78 16.40
CA SER A 2 -15.87 4.76 15.97
C SER A 2 -15.97 4.70 14.44
N ARG A 3 -16.67 3.69 13.91
CA ARG A 3 -16.92 3.55 12.47
C ARG A 3 -17.71 4.73 11.91
N GLU A 4 -18.66 5.24 12.65
CA GLU A 4 -19.49 6.41 12.31
C GLU A 4 -18.63 7.68 12.25
N GLN A 5 -17.72 7.85 13.21
CA GLN A 5 -16.76 8.96 13.18
C GLN A 5 -15.81 8.84 11.99
N GLY A 6 -15.35 7.62 11.66
CA GLY A 6 -14.52 7.36 10.48
C GLY A 6 -15.21 7.68 9.17
N VAL A 7 -16.50 7.33 9.07
CA VAL A 7 -17.38 7.72 7.95
C VAL A 7 -17.43 9.24 7.80
N ALA A 8 -17.74 9.96 8.88
CA ALA A 8 -17.87 11.41 8.86
C ALA A 8 -16.56 12.10 8.44
N VAL A 9 -15.42 11.65 8.96
CA VAL A 9 -14.10 12.20 8.60
C VAL A 9 -13.77 11.94 7.13
N LEU A 10 -14.06 10.74 6.61
CA LEU A 10 -13.80 10.40 5.22
C LEU A 10 -14.66 11.25 4.27
N ASP A 11 -15.94 11.42 4.58
CA ASP A 11 -16.87 12.18 3.76
C ASP A 11 -16.53 13.68 3.78
N ASP A 12 -16.11 14.23 4.94
CA ASP A 12 -15.63 15.61 5.06
C ASP A 12 -14.33 15.85 4.28
N TRP A 13 -13.37 14.92 4.35
CA TRP A 13 -12.13 15.02 3.58
C TRP A 13 -12.40 15.00 2.07
N VAL A 14 -13.30 14.12 1.60
CA VAL A 14 -13.71 14.05 0.19
C VAL A 14 -14.33 15.38 -0.26
N LYS A 15 -15.14 16.01 0.59
CA LYS A 15 -15.74 17.32 0.32
C LYS A 15 -14.65 18.39 0.17
N GLN A 16 -13.75 18.51 1.14
CA GLN A 16 -12.64 19.47 1.11
C GLN A 16 -11.76 19.26 -0.13
N ALA A 17 -11.44 18.01 -0.46
CA ALA A 17 -10.62 17.66 -1.62
C ALA A 17 -11.26 18.11 -2.94
N ARG A 18 -12.58 18.01 -3.08
CA ARG A 18 -13.32 18.50 -4.26
C ARG A 18 -13.39 20.02 -4.31
N GLU A 19 -13.58 20.66 -3.17
CA GLU A 19 -13.66 22.13 -3.06
C GLU A 19 -12.29 22.82 -3.24
N SER A 20 -11.19 22.10 -3.00
CA SER A 20 -9.82 22.63 -3.12
C SER A 20 -9.44 23.12 -4.53
N LYS A 21 -10.21 22.75 -5.57
CA LYS A 21 -9.88 22.97 -6.99
C LYS A 21 -8.53 22.38 -7.43
N VAL A 22 -7.94 21.49 -6.63
CA VAL A 22 -6.71 20.76 -6.97
C VAL A 22 -7.08 19.46 -7.68
N PRO A 23 -6.78 19.29 -8.99
CA PRO A 23 -7.21 18.13 -9.76
C PRO A 23 -6.74 16.79 -9.19
N GLN A 24 -5.55 16.75 -8.60
CA GLN A 24 -4.96 15.56 -7.98
C GLN A 24 -5.76 15.14 -6.72
N LEU A 25 -6.19 16.10 -5.90
CA LEU A 25 -6.99 15.82 -4.72
C LEU A 25 -8.40 15.36 -5.11
N ALA A 26 -9.00 15.96 -6.13
CA ALA A 26 -10.28 15.51 -6.66
C ALA A 26 -10.22 14.07 -7.19
N LYS A 27 -9.15 13.70 -7.91
CA LYS A 27 -8.90 12.32 -8.34
C LYS A 27 -8.73 11.37 -7.14
N MET A 28 -7.98 11.78 -6.12
CA MET A 28 -7.81 10.99 -4.90
C MET A 28 -9.15 10.77 -4.17
N ALA A 29 -10.00 11.80 -4.11
CA ALA A 29 -11.33 11.70 -3.53
C ALA A 29 -12.21 10.67 -4.25
N ILE A 30 -12.13 10.59 -5.59
CA ILE A 30 -12.81 9.54 -6.37
C ILE A 30 -12.28 8.16 -5.96
N THR A 31 -10.97 7.98 -5.89
CA THR A 31 -10.36 6.70 -5.46
C THR A 31 -10.81 6.28 -4.06
N LEU A 32 -10.81 7.21 -3.10
CA LEU A 32 -11.24 6.92 -1.73
C LEU A 32 -12.71 6.49 -1.67
N LEU A 33 -13.60 7.13 -2.45
CA LEU A 33 -15.00 6.73 -2.54
C LEU A 33 -15.16 5.35 -3.18
N THR A 34 -14.40 5.05 -4.24
CA THR A 34 -14.40 3.71 -4.87
C THR A 34 -14.02 2.61 -3.88
N TYR A 35 -13.04 2.87 -3.01
CA TYR A 35 -12.56 1.89 -2.02
C TYR A 35 -13.15 2.09 -0.61
N ARG A 36 -14.18 2.95 -0.46
CA ARG A 36 -14.79 3.32 0.83
C ARG A 36 -15.17 2.11 1.69
N ARG A 37 -15.74 1.07 1.07
CA ARG A 37 -16.13 -0.15 1.78
C ARG A 37 -14.91 -0.85 2.42
N GLY A 38 -13.81 -0.95 1.69
CA GLY A 38 -12.58 -1.58 2.19
C GLY A 38 -11.90 -0.77 3.29
N ILE A 39 -11.90 0.56 3.14
CA ILE A 39 -11.36 1.49 4.13
C ILE A 39 -12.14 1.36 5.46
N LEU A 40 -13.47 1.37 5.39
CA LEU A 40 -14.33 1.28 6.57
C LEU A 40 -14.41 -0.14 7.16
N ALA A 41 -14.10 -1.18 6.39
CA ALA A 41 -14.04 -2.56 6.88
C ALA A 41 -12.91 -2.76 7.91
N TRP A 42 -11.95 -1.83 8.02
CA TRP A 42 -10.93 -1.87 9.06
C TRP A 42 -11.51 -1.83 10.48
N TYR A 43 -12.64 -1.15 10.68
CA TYR A 43 -13.32 -1.08 11.98
C TYR A 43 -13.91 -2.43 12.41
N ASP A 44 -14.30 -3.25 11.45
CA ASP A 44 -14.84 -4.59 11.69
C ASP A 44 -13.70 -5.63 11.78
N CYS A 45 -12.67 -5.46 10.95
CA CYS A 45 -11.51 -6.33 10.84
C CYS A 45 -10.23 -5.49 10.87
N HIS A 46 -9.51 -5.50 12.00
CA HIS A 46 -8.28 -4.73 12.21
C HIS A 46 -7.07 -5.32 11.44
N ILE A 47 -7.15 -5.34 10.12
CA ILE A 47 -6.09 -5.83 9.25
C ILE A 47 -4.97 -4.78 9.20
N SER A 48 -3.76 -5.20 9.56
CA SER A 48 -2.56 -4.37 9.43
C SER A 48 -1.93 -4.50 8.03
N THR A 49 -1.50 -3.38 7.45
CA THR A 49 -0.72 -3.35 6.20
C THR A 49 0.75 -3.73 6.41
N GLY A 50 1.23 -3.84 7.66
CA GLY A 50 2.66 -4.00 7.96
C GLY A 50 3.30 -5.25 7.34
N LYS A 51 2.58 -6.38 7.26
CA LYS A 51 3.09 -7.60 6.60
C LYS A 51 3.26 -7.38 5.09
N VAL A 52 2.28 -6.76 4.44
CA VAL A 52 2.30 -6.46 3.01
C VAL A 52 3.40 -5.45 2.68
N GLU A 53 3.52 -4.40 3.50
CA GLU A 53 4.60 -3.40 3.38
C GLU A 53 5.99 -4.01 3.58
N GLY A 54 6.14 -4.91 4.56
CA GLY A 54 7.38 -5.65 4.77
C GLY A 54 7.80 -6.47 3.55
N ILE A 55 6.85 -7.16 2.92
CA ILE A 55 7.08 -7.89 1.65
C ILE A 55 7.47 -6.93 0.53
N ASN A 56 6.73 -5.83 0.35
CA ASN A 56 7.03 -4.83 -0.67
C ASN A 56 8.44 -4.23 -0.52
N ASN A 57 8.86 -3.95 0.72
CA ASN A 57 10.21 -3.48 1.01
C ASN A 57 11.28 -4.53 0.69
N LYS A 58 11.03 -5.81 1.02
CA LYS A 58 11.92 -6.90 0.66
C LYS A 58 12.11 -7.01 -0.86
N ILE A 59 11.01 -6.93 -1.62
CA ILE A 59 11.05 -6.95 -3.09
C ILE A 59 11.80 -5.73 -3.63
N LYS A 60 11.55 -4.55 -3.08
CA LYS A 60 12.24 -3.30 -3.49
C LYS A 60 13.75 -3.39 -3.28
N VAL A 61 14.21 -3.91 -2.14
CA VAL A 61 15.63 -4.14 -1.86
C VAL A 61 16.22 -5.17 -2.82
N MET A 62 15.54 -6.28 -3.05
CA MET A 62 15.97 -7.31 -4.01
C MET A 62 16.13 -6.73 -5.42
N LYS A 63 15.17 -5.94 -5.89
CA LYS A 63 15.24 -5.27 -7.20
C LYS A 63 16.40 -4.28 -7.31
N ARG A 64 16.75 -3.58 -6.22
CA ARG A 64 17.89 -2.65 -6.18
C ARG A 64 19.23 -3.38 -6.24
N ASN A 65 19.36 -4.51 -5.55
CA ASN A 65 20.61 -5.26 -5.47
C ASN A 65 20.90 -6.08 -6.74
N ALA A 66 19.87 -6.40 -7.52
CA ALA A 66 20.08 -6.99 -8.83
C ALA A 66 20.38 -5.87 -9.84
N TYR A 67 21.59 -5.85 -10.40
CA TYR A 67 21.98 -5.01 -11.55
C TYR A 67 21.21 -5.45 -12.82
N GLY A 68 19.89 -5.26 -12.83
CA GLY A 68 18.98 -5.72 -13.87
C GLY A 68 18.83 -7.24 -13.86
N PHE A 69 17.69 -7.75 -13.40
CA PHE A 69 17.32 -9.13 -13.69
C PHE A 69 17.16 -9.27 -15.21
N ARG A 70 18.13 -9.91 -15.88
CA ARG A 70 18.09 -10.17 -17.32
C ARG A 70 17.04 -11.23 -17.72
N ASP A 71 16.61 -12.06 -16.78
CA ASP A 71 15.60 -13.11 -16.96
C ASP A 71 14.46 -12.91 -15.94
N GLU A 72 13.25 -12.63 -16.44
CA GLU A 72 12.04 -12.48 -15.62
C GLU A 72 11.71 -13.76 -14.85
N ARG A 73 12.01 -14.95 -15.41
CA ARG A 73 11.77 -16.23 -14.72
C ARG A 73 12.61 -16.34 -13.47
N TYR A 74 13.85 -15.86 -13.53
CA TYR A 74 14.73 -15.83 -12.36
C TYR A 74 14.24 -14.84 -11.29
N PHE A 75 13.67 -13.70 -11.70
CA PHE A 75 13.02 -12.78 -10.77
C PHE A 75 11.79 -13.42 -10.10
N THR A 76 10.92 -14.09 -10.85
CA THR A 76 9.75 -14.80 -10.32
C THR A 76 10.15 -15.91 -9.34
N LEU A 77 11.20 -16.68 -9.66
CA LEU A 77 11.74 -17.70 -8.73
C LEU A 77 12.24 -17.07 -7.42
N LYS A 78 12.92 -15.91 -7.48
CA LYS A 78 13.33 -15.17 -6.28
C LYS A 78 12.13 -14.61 -5.50
N LEU A 79 11.06 -14.20 -6.17
CA LEU A 79 9.82 -13.79 -5.50
C LEU A 79 9.19 -14.96 -4.73
N TYR A 80 9.13 -16.15 -5.32
CA TYR A 80 8.63 -17.34 -4.61
C TYR A 80 9.52 -17.70 -3.41
N ALA A 81 10.84 -17.57 -3.54
CA ALA A 81 11.78 -17.83 -2.45
C ALA A 81 11.83 -16.73 -1.37
N LEU A 82 11.16 -15.58 -1.56
CA LEU A 82 11.25 -14.39 -0.68
C LEU A 82 10.87 -14.68 0.78
N HIS A 83 9.98 -15.64 1.00
CA HIS A 83 9.54 -16.05 2.33
C HIS A 83 10.58 -16.93 3.06
N HIS A 84 11.46 -17.60 2.33
CA HIS A 84 12.57 -18.38 2.87
C HIS A 84 13.85 -17.56 3.06
N CYS A 85 14.01 -16.47 2.31
CA CYS A 85 15.20 -15.62 2.42
C CYS A 85 15.08 -14.61 3.59
N ARG A 86 15.99 -14.74 4.58
CA ARG A 86 16.36 -13.61 5.44
C ARG A 86 17.12 -12.61 4.58
N ILE A 87 16.51 -11.46 4.28
CA ILE A 87 17.24 -10.34 3.68
C ILE A 87 18.11 -9.76 4.79
N THR A 88 19.36 -10.20 4.88
CA THR A 88 20.36 -9.52 5.68
C THR A 88 20.56 -8.15 5.05
N ARG A 89 20.35 -7.08 5.83
CA ARG A 89 20.88 -5.77 5.46
C ARG A 89 22.39 -5.95 5.45
N ASN A 90 23.00 -5.97 4.27
CA ASN A 90 24.43 -5.71 4.17
C ASN A 90 24.60 -4.25 4.59
N VAL A 91 24.88 -4.05 5.88
CA VAL A 91 25.47 -2.84 6.42
C VAL A 91 26.92 -2.86 5.95
N GLY A 92 27.21 -2.04 4.95
CA GLY A 92 28.56 -1.55 4.70
C GLY A 92 28.75 -0.23 5.43
#